data_AF-A0A370LRY7-F1
#
_entry.id   AF-A0A370LRY7-F1
#
_cell.length_a   1.000
_cell.length_b   1.000
_cell.length_c   1.000
_cell.angle_alpha   90.00
_cell.angle_beta   90.00
_cell.angle_gamma   90.00
#
_symmetry.space_group_name_H-M   'P 1'
#
loop_
_entity.id
_entity.type
_entity.pdbx_description
1 polymer ?
#
loop_
_entity_poly.entity_id
_entity_poly.type
_entity_poly.pdbx_seq_one_letter_code
_entity_poly.pdbx_strand_id
1 'polypeptide(L)'
;MKAISTVELKELLERQRGASFVTIIARTKPQFIGGKSSPMVGVEKVSRVNGVVNWSYQNAVNNQRTREGQPLDEQGEVEFFEPEPRSWGQRLHDEVGRLLPTVEHKGRTYLELKVQKSIEYSFYRDDQRIPNEEVLPHLRKNTEGRRQEVDNPVILRDYALDSIKAIRLDGELYVVQ
;
A
#
# COMPACT_ATOMS: atom_id res chain seq x y z
N MET A 1 -9.48 -16.27 14.84
CA MET A 1 -8.72 -15.03 15.09
C MET A 1 -7.45 -15.44 15.82
N LYS A 2 -6.28 -15.05 15.32
CA LYS A 2 -4.98 -15.40 15.93
C LYS A 2 -4.20 -14.14 16.25
N ALA A 3 -3.63 -14.04 17.44
CA ALA A 3 -2.68 -12.98 17.78
C ALA A 3 -1.30 -13.38 17.26
N ILE A 4 -0.58 -12.43 16.65
CA ILE A 4 0.77 -12.63 16.12
C ILE A 4 1.63 -11.39 16.39
N SER A 5 2.92 -11.57 16.50
CA SER A 5 3.92 -10.51 16.50
C SER A 5 4.15 -9.94 15.10
N THR A 6 4.83 -8.79 15.04
CA THR A 6 5.28 -8.22 13.75
C THR A 6 6.25 -9.14 13.00
N VAL A 7 7.05 -9.93 13.71
CA VAL A 7 7.98 -10.91 13.12
C VAL A 7 7.20 -12.06 12.49
N GLU A 8 6.23 -12.63 13.20
CA GLU A 8 5.37 -13.68 12.68
C GLU A 8 4.52 -13.19 11.49
N LEU A 9 4.09 -11.92 11.50
CA LEU A 9 3.42 -11.31 10.34
C LEU A 9 4.33 -11.30 9.11
N LYS A 10 5.61 -10.90 9.27
CA LYS A 10 6.58 -10.91 8.18
C LYS A 10 6.74 -12.32 7.62
N GLU A 11 6.96 -13.31 8.49
CA GLU A 11 7.11 -14.71 8.08
C GLU A 11 5.86 -15.24 7.37
N LEU A 12 4.68 -14.92 7.88
CA LEU A 12 3.40 -15.29 7.27
C LEU A 12 3.30 -14.76 5.83
N LEU A 13 3.67 -13.49 5.61
CA LEU A 13 3.64 -12.85 4.30
C LEU A 13 4.70 -13.45 3.34
N GLU A 14 5.91 -13.71 3.82
CA GLU A 14 7.01 -14.24 2.99
C GLU A 14 6.80 -15.69 2.56
N ARG A 15 5.99 -16.45 3.31
CA ARG A 15 5.55 -17.80 2.96
C ARG A 15 4.51 -17.82 1.83
N GLN A 16 3.79 -16.72 1.61
CA GLN A 16 2.78 -16.67 0.57
C GLN A 16 3.40 -16.87 -0.82
N ARG A 17 2.70 -17.63 -1.67
CA ARG A 17 3.11 -17.94 -3.04
C ARG A 17 2.07 -17.40 -4.01
N GLY A 18 2.55 -16.76 -5.07
CA GLY A 18 1.67 -16.06 -6.01
C GLY A 18 1.00 -14.84 -5.38
N ALA A 19 0.18 -14.17 -6.19
CA ALA A 19 -0.56 -12.99 -5.76
C ALA A 19 -1.75 -13.38 -4.87
N SER A 20 -1.83 -12.78 -3.68
CA SER A 20 -2.89 -13.08 -2.70
C SER A 20 -3.66 -11.83 -2.32
N PHE A 21 -4.98 -11.95 -2.19
CA PHE A 21 -5.83 -10.88 -1.69
C PHE A 21 -5.75 -10.79 -0.17
N VAL A 22 -5.66 -9.56 0.34
CA VAL A 22 -5.62 -9.27 1.77
C VAL A 22 -6.53 -8.12 2.13
N THR A 23 -7.01 -8.13 3.37
CA THR A 23 -7.57 -6.92 4.00
C THR A 23 -6.68 -6.55 5.17
N ILE A 24 -6.12 -5.34 5.18
CA ILE A 24 -5.33 -4.84 6.30
C ILE A 24 -6.10 -3.77 7.07
N ILE A 25 -5.85 -3.70 8.37
CA ILE A 25 -6.13 -2.53 9.20
C ILE A 25 -4.76 -1.95 9.58
N ALA A 26 -4.51 -0.70 9.22
CA ALA A 26 -3.25 -0.02 9.50
C ALA A 26 -3.49 1.31 10.21
N ARG A 27 -2.64 1.62 11.19
CA ARG A 27 -2.58 2.90 11.91
C ARG A 27 -1.31 3.62 11.50
N THR A 28 -1.46 4.71 10.75
CA THR A 28 -0.36 5.41 10.07
C THR A 28 -0.34 6.89 10.42
N LYS A 29 0.80 7.55 10.24
CA LYS A 29 0.92 9.01 10.39
C LYS A 29 0.75 9.67 9.02
N PRO A 30 -0.37 10.36 8.74
CA PRO A 30 -0.59 11.04 7.47
C PRO A 30 0.38 12.22 7.28
N GLN A 31 0.59 12.60 6.02
CA GLN A 31 1.35 13.80 5.68
C GLN A 31 0.42 15.01 5.61
N PHE A 32 0.76 16.04 6.38
CA PHE A 32 0.01 17.30 6.39
C PHE A 32 0.73 18.41 5.63
N ILE A 33 -0.05 19.34 5.10
CA ILE A 33 0.40 20.63 4.58
C ILE A 33 1.14 21.36 5.73
N GLY A 34 2.33 21.90 5.46
CA GLY A 34 3.22 22.50 6.46
C GLY A 34 4.09 21.48 7.24
N GLY A 35 3.87 20.18 7.08
CA GLY A 35 4.69 19.16 7.72
C GLY A 35 4.68 19.28 9.25
N LYS A 36 5.85 19.56 9.85
CA LYS A 36 6.02 19.66 11.31
C LYS A 36 5.36 20.90 11.94
N SER A 37 5.03 21.93 11.16
CA SER A 37 4.33 23.12 11.66
C SER A 37 2.81 23.01 11.55
N SER A 38 2.29 21.89 11.04
CA SER A 38 0.85 21.69 10.92
C SER A 38 0.18 21.59 12.29
N PRO A 39 -1.00 22.20 12.50
CA PRO A 39 -1.79 21.99 13.72
C PRO A 39 -2.28 20.55 13.87
N MET A 40 -2.16 19.73 12.83
CA MET A 40 -2.58 18.33 12.81
C MET A 40 -1.43 17.36 13.12
N VAL A 41 -0.24 17.84 13.48
CA VAL A 41 0.85 16.97 13.95
C VAL A 41 0.36 16.09 15.13
N GLY A 42 0.77 14.83 15.12
CA GLY A 42 0.37 13.83 16.11
C GLY A 42 -0.93 13.09 15.78
N VAL A 43 -1.72 13.57 14.82
CA VAL A 43 -2.91 12.83 14.34
C VAL A 43 -2.47 11.57 13.61
N GLU A 44 -3.14 10.47 13.88
CA GLU A 44 -2.97 9.17 13.23
C GLU A 44 -4.21 8.82 12.41
N LYS A 45 -4.00 8.13 11.29
CA LYS A 45 -5.05 7.59 10.43
C LYS A 45 -5.13 6.09 10.63
N VAL A 46 -6.29 5.61 11.08
CA VAL A 46 -6.63 4.19 11.04
C VAL A 46 -7.43 3.93 9.77
N SER A 47 -6.98 2.98 8.95
CA SER A 47 -7.65 2.65 7.69
C SER A 47 -7.77 1.15 7.49
N ARG A 48 -8.91 0.73 6.95
CA ARG A 48 -9.15 -0.63 6.49
C ARG A 48 -9.09 -0.69 4.97
N VAL A 49 -8.20 -1.51 4.44
CA VAL A 49 -7.84 -1.50 3.02
C VAL A 49 -7.82 -2.93 2.46
N ASN A 50 -8.52 -3.14 1.35
CA ASN A 50 -8.37 -4.33 0.53
C ASN A 50 -7.24 -4.11 -0.47
N GLY A 51 -6.39 -5.13 -0.62
CA GLY A 51 -5.31 -5.09 -1.58
C GLY A 51 -4.83 -6.46 -2.01
N VAL A 52 -3.75 -6.44 -2.79
CA VAL A 52 -3.07 -7.63 -3.29
C VAL A 52 -1.59 -7.52 -2.93
N VAL A 53 -1.03 -8.59 -2.37
CA VAL A 53 0.40 -8.75 -2.10
C VAL A 53 1.03 -9.66 -3.16
N ASN A 54 2.36 -9.74 -3.25
CA ASN A 54 3.08 -10.58 -4.23
C ASN A 54 2.61 -10.36 -5.67
N TRP A 55 2.50 -9.10 -6.08
CA TRP A 55 2.00 -8.68 -7.38
C TRP A 55 3.10 -8.00 -8.19
N SER A 56 2.91 -7.91 -9.52
CA SER A 56 3.80 -7.15 -10.40
C SER A 56 3.16 -5.82 -10.78
N TYR A 57 3.84 -4.71 -10.46
CA TYR A 57 3.37 -3.36 -10.79
C TYR A 57 3.25 -3.16 -12.30
N GLN A 58 4.28 -3.54 -13.05
CA GLN A 58 4.29 -3.50 -14.52
C GLN A 58 3.09 -4.26 -15.10
N ASN A 59 2.92 -5.52 -14.71
CA ASN A 59 1.83 -6.34 -15.24
C ASN A 59 0.47 -5.76 -14.87
N ALA A 60 0.32 -5.21 -13.66
CA ALA A 60 -0.93 -4.60 -13.24
C ALA A 60 -1.27 -3.35 -14.06
N VAL A 61 -0.29 -2.49 -14.36
CA VAL A 61 -0.49 -1.30 -15.19
C VAL A 61 -0.76 -1.70 -16.64
N ASN A 62 0.00 -2.64 -17.20
CA ASN A 62 -0.18 -3.13 -18.57
C ASN A 62 -1.55 -3.79 -18.75
N ASN A 63 -1.99 -4.63 -17.81
CA ASN A 63 -3.34 -5.18 -17.83
C ASN A 63 -4.42 -4.09 -17.75
N GLN A 64 -4.15 -2.98 -17.06
CA GLN A 64 -5.08 -1.86 -16.99
C GLN A 64 -5.12 -1.08 -18.31
N ARG A 65 -3.97 -0.80 -18.91
CA ARG A 65 -3.83 -0.17 -20.24
C ARG A 65 -4.53 -0.99 -21.32
N THR A 66 -4.30 -2.30 -21.35
CA THR A 66 -4.99 -3.20 -22.29
C THR A 66 -6.51 -3.20 -22.08
N ARG A 67 -6.98 -3.13 -20.83
CA ARG A 67 -8.43 -3.06 -20.54
C ARG A 67 -9.06 -1.76 -21.00
N GLU A 68 -8.34 -0.65 -20.86
CA GLU A 68 -8.83 0.68 -21.21
C GLU A 68 -8.52 1.06 -22.68
N GLY A 69 -7.66 0.31 -23.35
CA GLY A 69 -7.26 0.56 -24.74
C GLY A 69 -6.37 1.80 -24.91
N GLN A 70 -5.60 2.17 -23.89
CA GLN A 70 -4.78 3.39 -23.91
C GLN A 70 -3.56 3.29 -22.98
N PRO A 71 -2.49 4.06 -23.24
CA PRO A 71 -2.26 4.87 -24.45
C PRO A 71 -1.99 3.99 -25.67
N LEU A 72 -2.19 4.55 -26.87
CA LEU A 72 -1.87 3.89 -28.13
C LEU A 72 -0.57 4.45 -28.71
N ASP A 73 0.23 3.58 -29.33
CA ASP A 73 1.42 3.93 -30.08
C ASP A 73 1.09 4.48 -31.49
N GLU A 74 2.12 4.74 -32.30
CA GLU A 74 1.97 5.25 -33.66
C GLU A 74 1.23 4.27 -34.60
N GLN A 75 1.20 2.99 -34.26
CA GLN A 75 0.52 1.94 -35.02
C GLN A 75 -0.92 1.70 -34.54
N GLY A 76 -1.35 2.40 -33.47
CA GLY A 76 -2.69 2.24 -32.89
C GLY A 76 -2.80 1.06 -31.93
N GLU A 77 -1.68 0.49 -31.47
CA GLU A 77 -1.62 -0.60 -30.51
C GLU A 77 -1.35 -0.08 -29.10
N VAL A 78 -1.74 -0.84 -28.07
CA VAL A 78 -1.53 -0.40 -26.67
C VAL A 78 -0.04 -0.39 -26.33
N GLU A 79 0.48 0.79 -25.97
CA GLU A 79 1.87 0.93 -25.55
C GLU A 79 2.05 0.36 -24.14
N PHE A 80 2.97 -0.60 -24.01
CA PHE A 80 3.26 -1.21 -22.71
C PHE A 80 4.15 -0.33 -21.84
N PHE A 81 3.71 -0.16 -20.60
CA PHE A 81 4.42 0.55 -19.54
C PHE A 81 5.62 -0.26 -19.03
N GLU A 82 6.75 0.42 -18.84
CA GLU A 82 7.93 -0.07 -18.16
C GLU A 82 8.19 0.79 -16.91
N PRO A 83 8.16 0.22 -15.69
CA PRO A 83 8.39 0.99 -14.48
C PRO A 83 9.87 1.36 -14.32
N GLU A 84 10.11 2.60 -13.89
CA GLU A 84 11.43 2.96 -13.36
C GLU A 84 11.76 2.18 -12.07
N PRO A 85 13.06 2.06 -11.74
CA PRO A 85 13.49 1.59 -10.43
C PRO A 85 12.82 2.38 -9.30
N ARG A 86 12.58 1.71 -8.17
CA ARG A 86 12.01 2.37 -6.98
C ARG A 86 12.94 3.51 -6.54
N SER A 87 12.36 4.69 -6.29
CA SER A 87 13.11 5.84 -5.77
C SER A 87 13.55 5.65 -4.31
N TRP A 88 12.95 4.70 -3.60
CA TRP A 88 13.28 4.37 -2.22
C TRP A 88 12.97 2.92 -1.88
N GLY A 89 13.74 2.43 -0.91
CA GLY A 89 13.67 1.07 -0.40
C GLY A 89 14.18 0.02 -1.39
N GLN A 90 14.42 -1.18 -0.89
CA GLN A 90 14.87 -2.32 -1.68
C GLN A 90 13.90 -3.47 -1.51
N ARG A 91 13.43 -4.04 -2.63
CA ARG A 91 12.62 -5.26 -2.58
C ARG A 91 13.47 -6.43 -2.11
N LEU A 92 12.93 -7.20 -1.19
CA LEU A 92 13.62 -8.36 -0.64
C LEU A 92 13.37 -9.59 -1.52
N HIS A 93 14.34 -10.49 -1.52
CA HIS A 93 14.22 -11.81 -2.14
C HIS A 93 14.50 -12.87 -1.07
N ASP A 94 13.90 -14.04 -1.20
CA ASP A 94 14.29 -15.18 -0.39
C ASP A 94 15.59 -15.82 -0.90
N GLU A 95 16.06 -16.86 -0.20
CA GLU A 95 17.30 -17.57 -0.50
C GLU A 95 17.35 -18.19 -1.90
N VAL A 96 16.19 -18.44 -2.51
CA VAL A 96 16.06 -19.03 -3.85
C VAL A 96 15.83 -17.93 -4.92
N GLY A 97 15.94 -16.66 -4.54
CA GLY A 97 15.78 -15.53 -5.45
C GLY A 97 14.32 -15.19 -5.78
N ARG A 98 13.34 -15.69 -5.01
CA ARG A 98 11.94 -15.28 -5.19
C ARG A 98 11.73 -13.90 -4.58
N LEU A 99 11.09 -13.01 -5.35
CA LEU A 99 10.63 -11.71 -4.85
C LEU A 99 9.64 -11.87 -3.68
N LEU A 100 9.90 -11.16 -2.59
CA LEU A 100 9.06 -11.13 -1.40
C LEU A 100 8.06 -9.94 -1.47
N PRO A 101 6.93 -10.00 -0.74
CA PRO A 101 5.96 -8.91 -0.71
C PRO A 101 6.46 -7.70 0.10
N THR A 102 7.69 -7.74 0.60
CA THR A 102 8.25 -6.78 1.52
C THR A 102 9.40 -5.98 0.92
N VAL A 103 9.48 -4.73 1.37
CA VAL A 103 10.52 -3.75 1.03
C VAL A 103 11.26 -3.38 2.30
N GLU A 104 12.58 -3.32 2.25
CA GLU A 104 13.41 -2.78 3.34
C GLU A 104 13.75 -1.31 3.05
N HIS A 105 13.68 -0.47 4.08
CA HIS A 105 14.21 0.89 4.02
C HIS A 105 14.62 1.38 5.41
N LYS A 106 15.91 1.71 5.57
CA LYS A 106 16.49 2.30 6.80
C LYS A 106 16.25 1.45 8.05
N GLY A 107 16.44 0.14 7.94
CA GLY A 107 16.26 -0.82 9.03
C GLY A 107 14.79 -1.12 9.35
N ARG A 108 13.85 -0.71 8.48
CA ARG A 108 12.42 -0.97 8.64
C ARG A 108 11.89 -1.79 7.46
N THR A 109 10.94 -2.66 7.76
CA THR A 109 10.27 -3.49 6.77
C THR A 109 8.88 -2.96 6.47
N TYR A 110 8.54 -2.90 5.19
CA TYR A 110 7.28 -2.43 4.67
C TYR A 110 6.64 -3.51 3.81
N LEU A 111 5.31 -3.62 3.87
CA LEU A 111 4.51 -4.44 2.96
C LEU A 111 4.18 -3.61 1.70
N GLU A 112 4.61 -4.07 0.53
CA GLU A 112 4.22 -3.51 -0.76
C GLU A 112 2.83 -4.05 -1.15
N LEU A 113 1.84 -3.17 -1.22
CA LEU A 113 0.44 -3.52 -1.44
C LEU A 113 -0.11 -2.82 -2.70
N LYS A 114 -0.71 -3.60 -3.62
CA LYS A 114 -1.63 -3.04 -4.61
C LYS A 114 -2.95 -2.74 -3.92
N VAL A 115 -3.33 -1.48 -3.79
CA VAL A 115 -4.62 -1.11 -3.23
C VAL A 115 -5.72 -1.42 -4.23
N GLN A 116 -6.70 -2.23 -3.81
CA GLN A 116 -7.93 -2.51 -4.56
C GLN A 116 -9.05 -1.58 -4.13
N LYS A 117 -9.23 -1.41 -2.81
CA LYS A 117 -10.26 -0.53 -2.26
C LYS A 117 -9.88 -0.06 -0.86
N SER A 118 -9.99 1.23 -0.61
CA SER A 118 -10.02 1.77 0.76
C SER A 118 -11.46 1.66 1.26
N ILE A 119 -11.72 0.78 2.24
CA ILE A 119 -13.07 0.50 2.72
C ILE A 119 -13.56 1.65 3.61
N GLU A 120 -12.76 2.00 4.60
CA GLU A 120 -13.07 3.02 5.59
C GLU A 120 -11.79 3.56 6.22
N TYR A 121 -11.87 4.76 6.77
CA TYR A 121 -10.81 5.34 7.57
C TYR A 121 -11.37 6.30 8.62
N SER A 122 -10.59 6.53 9.66
CA SER A 122 -10.88 7.50 10.72
C SER A 122 -9.58 8.07 11.27
N PHE A 123 -9.64 9.31 11.77
CA PHE A 123 -8.51 9.99 12.36
C PHE A 123 -8.60 10.00 13.89
N TYR A 124 -7.44 9.90 14.53
CA TYR A 124 -7.32 9.85 15.98
C TYR A 124 -6.19 10.76 16.44
N ARG A 125 -6.34 11.37 17.61
CA ARG A 125 -5.27 12.03 18.38
C ARG A 125 -5.38 11.52 19.80
N ASP A 126 -4.29 10.98 20.32
CA ASP A 126 -4.25 10.43 21.68
C ASP A 126 -5.42 9.44 21.93
N ASP A 127 -5.67 8.56 20.96
CA ASP A 127 -6.77 7.58 20.90
C ASP A 127 -8.20 8.16 20.89
N GLN A 128 -8.35 9.48 20.88
CA GLN A 128 -9.63 10.15 20.67
C GLN A 128 -9.89 10.36 19.17
N ARG A 129 -11.06 9.92 18.70
CA ARG A 129 -11.48 10.12 17.31
C ARG A 129 -11.71 11.61 17.03
N ILE A 130 -11.15 12.11 15.93
CA ILE A 130 -11.37 13.48 15.43
C ILE A 130 -12.27 13.41 14.18
N PRO A 131 -13.21 14.34 13.99
CA PRO A 131 -13.98 14.47 12.76
C PRO A 131 -13.10 14.60 11.53
N ASN A 132 -13.45 13.88 10.46
CA ASN A 132 -12.66 13.94 9.22
C ASN A 132 -12.62 15.36 8.63
N GLU A 133 -13.70 16.13 8.76
CA GLU A 133 -13.82 17.49 8.24
C GLU A 133 -12.78 18.45 8.82
N GLU A 134 -12.33 18.23 10.06
CA GLU A 134 -11.26 19.01 10.68
C GLU A 134 -9.89 18.65 10.11
N VAL A 135 -9.68 17.39 9.72
CA VAL A 135 -8.37 16.88 9.32
C VAL A 135 -8.13 17.02 7.82
N LEU A 136 -9.16 16.77 7.00
CA LEU A 136 -9.07 16.75 5.53
C LEU A 136 -8.48 18.02 4.91
N PRO A 137 -8.82 19.26 5.35
CA PRO A 137 -8.25 20.48 4.80
C PRO A 137 -6.73 20.60 4.96
N HIS A 138 -6.17 19.93 5.96
CA HIS A 138 -4.74 19.96 6.25
C HIS A 138 -3.96 18.83 5.59
N LEU A 139 -4.62 17.83 4.99
CA LEU A 139 -3.94 16.71 4.36
C LEU A 139 -3.25 17.15 3.07
N ARG A 140 -2.03 16.66 2.88
CA ARG A 140 -1.35 16.79 1.60
C ARG A 140 -2.09 15.95 0.56
N LYS A 141 -2.49 16.58 -0.55
CA LYS A 141 -3.01 15.87 -1.71
C LYS A 141 -1.87 15.16 -2.43
N ASN A 142 -2.02 13.86 -2.66
CA ASN A 142 -1.13 13.08 -3.51
C ASN A 142 -1.85 12.79 -4.82
N THR A 143 -1.14 12.90 -5.94
CA THR A 143 -1.61 12.46 -7.25
C THR A 143 -0.96 11.12 -7.55
N GLU A 144 -1.78 10.07 -7.61
CA GLU A 144 -1.32 8.72 -7.92
C GLU A 144 -1.39 8.48 -9.43
N GLY A 145 -0.50 7.62 -9.96
CA GLY A 145 -0.62 7.09 -11.32
C GLY A 145 -0.38 8.08 -12.48
N ARG A 146 0.19 9.27 -12.23
CA ARG A 146 0.42 10.30 -13.27
C ARG A 146 1.13 9.81 -14.53
N ARG A 147 2.02 8.81 -14.41
CA ARG A 147 2.78 8.23 -15.54
C ARG A 147 2.16 6.97 -16.13
N GLN A 148 1.07 6.48 -15.54
CA GLN A 148 0.45 5.24 -15.98
C GLN A 148 -0.41 5.46 -17.23
N GLU A 149 -0.89 6.70 -17.45
CA GLU A 149 -1.73 7.08 -18.61
C GLU A 149 -2.95 6.17 -18.76
N VAL A 150 -3.60 5.94 -17.62
CA VAL A 150 -4.85 5.17 -17.48
C VAL A 150 -5.88 6.03 -16.75
N ASP A 151 -7.15 5.79 -17.02
CA ASP A 151 -8.28 6.43 -16.35
C ASP A 151 -8.37 5.96 -14.90
N ASN A 152 -8.12 4.67 -14.66
CA ASN A 152 -8.19 4.06 -13.33
C ASN A 152 -6.81 3.64 -12.85
N PRO A 153 -6.07 4.52 -12.14
CA PRO A 153 -4.70 4.25 -11.78
C PRO A 153 -4.54 3.07 -10.82
N VAL A 154 -3.53 2.24 -11.10
CA VAL A 154 -3.05 1.18 -10.23
C VAL A 154 -2.31 1.81 -9.05
N ILE A 155 -2.88 1.67 -7.86
CA ILE A 155 -2.35 2.31 -6.65
C ILE A 155 -1.40 1.35 -5.91
N LEU A 156 -0.12 1.70 -5.83
CA LEU A 156 0.87 1.02 -4.98
C LEU A 156 1.01 1.79 -3.67
N ARG A 157 0.98 1.08 -2.53
CA ARG A 157 1.30 1.66 -1.22
C ARG A 157 2.19 0.73 -0.42
N ASP A 158 3.14 1.33 0.29
CA ASP A 158 3.99 0.62 1.23
C ASP A 158 3.53 0.92 2.66
N TYR A 159 3.18 -0.12 3.41
CA TYR A 159 2.80 -0.01 4.82
C TYR A 159 3.92 -0.55 5.70
N ALA A 160 4.43 0.25 6.64
CA ALA A 160 5.38 -0.26 7.62
C ALA A 160 4.73 -1.42 8.41
N LEU A 161 5.42 -2.53 8.61
CA LEU A 161 4.80 -3.71 9.24
C LEU A 161 4.30 -3.41 10.66
N ASP A 162 5.00 -2.55 11.41
CA ASP A 162 4.62 -2.07 12.75
C ASP A 162 3.33 -1.22 12.77
N SER A 163 2.97 -0.64 11.63
CA SER A 163 1.74 0.13 11.44
C SER A 163 0.51 -0.77 11.23
N ILE A 164 0.70 -2.02 10.81
CA ILE A 164 -0.39 -2.97 10.57
C ILE A 164 -0.87 -3.52 11.92
N LYS A 165 -2.17 -3.38 12.20
CA LYS A 165 -2.81 -3.83 13.44
C LYS A 165 -3.60 -5.12 13.26
N ALA A 166 -4.06 -5.37 12.04
CA ALA A 166 -4.65 -6.65 11.69
C ALA A 166 -4.53 -6.91 10.19
N ILE A 167 -4.51 -8.19 9.82
CA ILE A 167 -4.56 -8.65 8.43
C ILE A 167 -5.50 -9.85 8.31
N ARG A 168 -6.37 -9.83 7.30
CA ARG A 168 -7.11 -11.01 6.84
C ARG A 168 -6.44 -11.54 5.58
N LEU A 169 -6.05 -12.80 5.61
CA LEU A 169 -5.34 -13.52 4.55
C LEU A 169 -5.81 -14.98 4.58
N ASP A 170 -6.11 -15.56 3.42
CA ASP A 170 -6.59 -16.95 3.27
C ASP A 170 -7.80 -17.29 4.16
N GLY A 171 -8.71 -16.31 4.33
CA GLY A 171 -9.91 -16.43 5.16
C GLY A 171 -9.65 -16.28 6.67
N GLU A 172 -8.40 -16.30 7.12
CA GLU A 172 -8.04 -16.16 8.52
C GLU A 172 -7.73 -14.70 8.89
N LEU A 173 -8.18 -14.27 10.07
CA LEU A 173 -7.88 -12.95 10.65
C LEU A 173 -6.77 -13.08 11.69
N TYR A 174 -5.68 -12.34 11.45
CA TYR A 174 -4.55 -12.19 12.36
C TYR A 174 -4.54 -10.77 12.95
N VAL A 175 -4.34 -10.67 14.25
CA VAL A 175 -4.22 -9.39 15.00
C VAL A 175 -2.77 -9.24 15.43
N VAL A 176 -2.18 -8.09 15.13
CA VAL A 176 -0.75 -7.82 15.37
C VAL A 176 -0.59 -7.14 16.72
N GLN A 177 0.26 -7.69 17.59
CA GLN A 177 0.56 -7.19 18.93
C GLN A 177 2.05 -6.89 19.10
#